data_AF-A0A353FA82-F1
#
_entry.id   AF-A0A353FA82-F1
#
_cell.length_a   1.000
_cell.length_b   1.000
_cell.length_c   1.000
_cell.angle_alpha   90.00
_cell.angle_beta   90.00
_cell.angle_gamma   90.00
#
_symmetry.space_group_name_H-M   'P 1'
#
loop_
_entity.id
_entity.type
_entity.pdbx_description
1 polymer ?
#
loop_
_entity_poly.entity_id
_entity_poly.type
_entity_poly.pdbx_seq_one_letter_code
_entity_poly.pdbx_strand_id
1 'polypeptide(L)'
;VLLFNVVDPEAAERLNELTIESTVRTMEKFGAPEEVIDKQVEELQGKNQFSLTSQLWTFLGGLLFYAILGAVVAAIMKKNKPAGFPEEVA
;
A
#
# COMPACT_ATOMS: atom_id res chain seq x y z
N VAL A 1 -3.89 -3.51 -10.98
CA VAL A 1 -3.53 -2.58 -12.07
C VAL A 1 -4.41 -2.79 -13.30
N LEU A 2 -4.41 -3.98 -13.92
CA LEU A 2 -5.16 -4.25 -15.16
C LEU A 2 -6.68 -4.10 -15.05
N LEU A 3 -7.28 -4.58 -13.95
CA LEU A 3 -8.72 -4.52 -13.72
C LEU A 3 -9.27 -3.10 -13.92
N PHE A 4 -8.72 -2.13 -13.19
CA PHE A 4 -9.18 -0.73 -13.15
C PHE A 4 -8.72 0.15 -14.32
N ASN A 5 -7.96 -0.39 -15.27
CA ASN A 5 -7.43 0.40 -16.39
C ASN A 5 -7.74 -0.19 -17.77
N VAL A 6 -8.11 -1.47 -17.85
CA VAL A 6 -8.35 -2.17 -19.11
C VAL A 6 -9.66 -2.96 -19.11
N VAL A 7 -10.00 -3.60 -18.00
CA VAL A 7 -11.17 -4.49 -17.92
C VAL A 7 -12.44 -3.72 -17.53
N ASP A 8 -12.34 -2.89 -16.51
CA ASP A 8 -13.44 -2.08 -15.98
C ASP A 8 -12.87 -0.78 -15.37
N PRO A 9 -12.66 0.26 -16.19
CA PRO A 9 -12.17 1.56 -15.71
C PRO A 9 -13.22 2.34 -14.92
N GLU A 10 -14.53 2.12 -15.18
CA GLU A 10 -15.62 2.78 -14.44
C GLU A 10 -15.66 2.32 -12.97
N ALA A 11 -15.32 1.05 -12.69
CA ALA A 11 -15.17 0.56 -11.32
C ALA A 11 -14.12 1.34 -10.51
N ALA A 12 -13.09 1.89 -11.15
CA ALA A 12 -12.07 2.70 -10.48
C ALA A 12 -12.66 4.02 -9.96
N GLU A 13 -13.49 4.69 -10.78
CA GLU A 13 -14.20 5.90 -10.40
C GLU A 13 -15.21 5.61 -9.29
N ARG A 14 -15.98 4.52 -9.44
CA ARG A 14 -16.96 4.13 -8.43
C ARG A 14 -16.31 3.78 -7.08
N LEU A 15 -15.16 3.10 -7.09
CA LEU A 15 -14.41 2.82 -5.87
C LEU A 15 -13.84 4.09 -5.21
N ASN A 16 -13.41 5.06 -6.00
CA ASN A 16 -12.98 6.37 -5.47
C ASN A 16 -14.14 7.05 -4.74
N GLU A 17 -15.31 7.13 -5.36
CA GLU A 17 -16.51 7.71 -4.74
C GLU A 17 -16.88 7.02 -3.42
N LEU A 18 -16.93 5.68 -3.43
CA LEU A 18 -17.21 4.88 -2.23
C LEU A 18 -16.15 5.08 -1.14
N THR A 19 -14.89 5.24 -1.53
CA THR A 19 -13.79 5.50 -0.59
C THR A 19 -13.93 6.87 0.06
N ILE A 20 -14.27 7.90 -0.73
CA ILE A 20 -14.53 9.26 -0.24
C ILE A 20 -15.73 9.24 0.71
N GLU A 21 -16.86 8.65 0.30
CA GLU A 21 -18.07 8.57 1.12
C GLU A 21 -17.83 7.82 2.44
N SER A 22 -17.08 6.71 2.40
CA SER A 22 -16.73 5.94 3.59
C SER A 22 -15.80 6.72 4.53
N THR A 23 -14.86 7.48 3.96
CA THR A 23 -13.96 8.37 4.72
C THR A 23 -14.75 9.48 5.40
N VAL A 24 -15.62 10.18 4.67
CA VAL A 24 -16.51 11.23 5.19
C VAL A 24 -17.37 10.69 6.33
N ARG A 25 -18.08 9.59 6.08
CA ARG A 25 -18.92 8.93 7.09
C ARG A 25 -18.15 8.54 8.34
N THR A 26 -16.88 8.16 8.19
CA THR A 26 -16.01 7.86 9.32
C THR A 26 -15.67 9.14 10.07
N MET A 27 -15.21 10.19 9.38
CA MET A 27 -14.88 11.48 9.99
C MET A 27 -16.07 12.11 10.73
N GLU A 28 -17.27 12.06 10.14
CA GLU A 28 -18.52 12.49 10.77
C GLU A 28 -18.79 11.73 12.07
N LYS A 29 -18.63 10.40 12.07
CA LYS A 29 -18.78 9.56 13.27
C LYS A 29 -17.77 9.90 14.37
N PHE A 30 -16.57 10.34 13.99
CA PHE A 30 -15.55 10.81 14.91
C PHE A 30 -15.75 12.28 15.34
N GLY A 31 -16.77 12.97 14.82
CA GLY A 31 -17.11 14.35 15.19
C GLY A 31 -16.19 15.40 14.56
N ALA A 32 -15.57 15.10 13.42
CA ALA A 32 -14.76 16.07 12.69
C ALA A 32 -15.63 17.27 12.24
N PRO A 33 -15.13 18.52 12.31
CA PRO A 33 -15.83 19.69 11.77
C PRO A 33 -16.04 19.60 10.25
N GLU A 34 -17.15 20.14 9.74
CA GLU A 34 -17.45 20.15 8.29
C GLU A 34 -16.32 20.76 7.45
N GLU A 35 -15.70 21.87 7.88
CA GLU A 35 -14.57 22.47 7.17
C GLU A 35 -13.36 21.53 7.00
N VAL A 36 -13.15 20.61 7.94
CA VAL A 36 -12.06 19.63 7.87
C VAL A 36 -12.44 18.49 6.94
N ILE A 37 -13.71 18.07 6.96
CA ILE A 37 -14.25 17.06 6.05
C ILE A 37 -14.18 17.56 4.61
N ASP A 38 -14.66 18.78 4.34
CA ASP A 38 -14.68 19.38 3.00
C ASP A 38 -13.27 19.48 2.41
N LYS A 39 -12.31 19.97 3.19
CA LYS A 39 -10.89 20.01 2.78
C LYS A 39 -10.35 18.62 2.46
N GLN A 40 -10.70 17.61 3.26
CA GLN A 40 -10.24 16.26 3.02
C GLN A 40 -10.88 15.65 1.77
N VAL A 41 -12.15 15.92 1.52
CA VAL A 41 -12.86 15.50 0.29
C VAL A 41 -12.23 16.14 -0.94
N GLU A 42 -11.95 17.43 -0.90
CA GLU A 42 -11.30 18.15 -2.00
C GLU A 42 -9.91 17.56 -2.33
N GLU A 43 -9.11 17.24 -1.30
CA GLU A 43 -7.83 16.55 -1.48
C GLU A 43 -7.98 15.15 -2.09
N LEU A 44 -9.00 14.39 -1.69
CA LEU A 44 -9.24 13.04 -2.17
C LEU A 44 -9.76 13.03 -3.62
N GLN A 45 -10.63 13.99 -3.97
CA GLN A 45 -11.08 14.18 -5.35
C GLN A 45 -9.94 14.62 -6.28
N GLY A 46 -9.01 15.44 -5.78
CA GLY A 46 -7.83 15.87 -6.53
C GLY A 46 -6.77 14.77 -6.73
N LYS A 47 -6.83 13.67 -5.99
CA LYS A 47 -5.85 12.56 -6.06
C LYS A 47 -6.40 11.41 -6.88
N ASN A 48 -5.84 11.21 -8.07
CA ASN A 48 -6.13 10.02 -8.86
C ASN A 48 -5.31 8.80 -8.39
N GLN A 49 -5.67 8.27 -7.22
CA GLN A 49 -4.96 7.17 -6.54
C GLN A 49 -5.00 5.84 -7.29
N PHE A 50 -6.03 5.61 -8.13
CA PHE A 50 -6.17 4.38 -8.92
C PHE A 50 -5.57 4.46 -10.33
N SER A 51 -5.02 5.62 -10.72
CA SER A 51 -4.34 5.76 -12.00
C SER A 51 -3.17 4.78 -12.14
N LEU A 52 -2.93 4.30 -13.36
CA LEU A 52 -1.82 3.41 -13.71
C LEU A 52 -0.47 3.85 -13.12
N THR A 53 -0.16 5.14 -13.25
CA THR A 53 1.10 5.72 -12.78
C THR A 53 1.22 5.69 -11.26
N SER A 54 0.20 6.14 -10.53
CA SER A 54 0.18 6.11 -9.06
C SER A 54 0.26 4.69 -8.51
N GLN A 55 -0.45 3.75 -9.14
CA GLN A 55 -0.46 2.34 -8.73
C GLN A 55 0.90 1.67 -8.96
N LEU A 56 1.60 2.00 -10.06
CA LEU A 56 2.94 1.51 -10.34
C LEU A 56 3.98 2.08 -9.36
N TRP A 57 3.93 3.38 -9.07
CA TRP A 57 4.83 4.00 -8.10
C TRP A 57 4.64 3.42 -6.69
N THR A 58 3.39 3.21 -6.29
CA THR A 58 3.05 2.56 -5.02
C THR A 58 3.58 1.13 -4.96
N PHE A 59 3.42 0.37 -6.04
CA PHE A 59 3.94 -0.99 -6.14
C PHE A 59 5.47 -1.04 -6.01
N LEU A 60 6.19 -0.17 -6.73
CA LEU A 60 7.65 -0.09 -6.67
C LEU A 60 8.15 0.37 -5.29
N GLY A 61 7.49 1.35 -4.68
CA GLY A 61 7.78 1.79 -3.31
C GLY A 61 7.58 0.68 -2.29
N GLY A 62 6.47 -0.07 -2.40
CA GLY A 62 6.21 -1.24 -1.56
C GLY A 62 7.27 -2.34 -1.74
N LEU A 63 7.67 -2.63 -2.98
CA LEU A 63 8.73 -3.60 -3.26
C LEU A 63 10.06 -3.21 -2.61
N LEU A 64 10.45 -1.95 -2.70
CA LEU A 64 11.65 -1.42 -2.04
C LEU A 64 11.56 -1.57 -0.52
N PHE A 65 10.42 -1.22 0.07
CA PHE A 65 10.20 -1.37 1.51
C PHE A 65 10.32 -2.84 1.96
N TYR A 66 9.68 -3.77 1.26
CA TYR A 66 9.79 -5.20 1.58
C TYR A 66 11.20 -5.74 1.33
N ALA A 67 11.93 -5.26 0.32
CA ALA A 67 13.31 -5.62 0.09
C ALA A 67 14.22 -5.18 1.25
N ILE A 68 14.01 -3.97 1.78
CA ILE A 68 14.74 -3.47 2.96
C ILE A 68 14.40 -4.32 4.19
N LEU A 69 13.11 -4.57 4.45
CA LEU A 69 12.70 -5.45 5.56
C LEU A 69 13.30 -6.84 5.45
N GLY A 70 13.26 -7.44 4.26
CA GLY A 70 13.87 -8.75 3.99
C GLY A 70 15.38 -8.73 4.21
N ALA A 71 16.07 -7.67 3.80
CA ALA A 71 17.50 -7.50 4.04
C ALA A 71 17.83 -7.38 5.54
N VAL A 72 17.01 -6.66 6.31
CA VAL A 72 17.15 -6.56 7.77
C VAL A 72 16.98 -7.94 8.42
N VAL A 73 15.92 -8.66 8.06
CA VAL A 73 15.67 -10.02 8.58
C VAL A 73 16.80 -10.98 8.19
N ALA A 74 17.27 -10.94 6.95
CA ALA A 74 18.38 -11.75 6.47
C ALA A 74 19.69 -11.44 7.22
N ALA A 75 19.97 -10.16 7.49
CA ALA A 75 21.14 -9.74 8.26
C ALA A 75 21.10 -10.27 9.70
N ILE A 76 19.92 -10.29 10.33
CA ILE A 76 19.72 -10.87 11.66
C ILE A 76 19.93 -12.39 11.64
N MET A 77 19.34 -13.09 10.66
CA MET A 77 19.43 -14.56 10.54
C MET A 77 20.85 -15.05 10.21
N LYS A 78 21.68 -14.24 9.53
CA LYS A 78 23.05 -14.59 9.12
C LYS A 78 24.01 -14.93 10.28
N LYS A 79 23.63 -14.73 11.54
CA LYS A 79 24.45 -15.10 12.72
C LYS A 79 24.44 -16.59 13.07
N ASN A 80 23.58 -17.41 12.48
CA ASN A 80 23.59 -18.86 12.74
C ASN A 80 24.34 -19.58 11.63
N LYS A 81 25.65 -19.78 11.83
CA LYS A 81 26.40 -20.82 11.11
C LYS A 81 25.65 -22.15 11.34
N PRO A 82 25.25 -22.91 10.31
CA PRO A 82 24.93 -24.30 10.54
C PRO A 82 26.19 -24.93 11.13
N ALA A 83 26.07 -25.51 12.33
CA ALA A 83 27.14 -26.28 12.93
C ALA A 83 27.62 -27.26 11.86
N GLY A 84 28.90 -27.14 11.48
CA GLY A 84 29.47 -27.90 10.38
C GLY A 84 29.12 -29.36 10.54
N PHE A 85 28.65 -29.98 9.45
CA PHE A 85 28.52 -31.42 9.39
C PHE A 85 29.87 -32.03 9.82
N PRO A 86 29.89 -32.98 10.76
CA PRO A 86 31.13 -33.61 11.18
C PRO A 86 31.79 -34.20 9.94
N GLU A 87 33.02 -33.76 9.67
CA GLU A 87 33.85 -34.29 8.60
C GLU A 87 33.96 -35.80 8.83
N GLU A 88 33.43 -36.57 7.88
CA GLU A 88 33.41 -38.01 7.94
C GLU A 88 34.84 -38.51 8.14
N VAL A 89 35.06 -39.23 9.24
CA VAL A 89 36.31 -39.89 9.59
C VAL A 89 36.67 -40.90 8.49
N ALA A 90 37.65 -40.53 7.66
CA ALA A 90 38.34 -41.42 6.73
C ALA A 90 39.70 -41.84 7.29
#